data_AF-A0A8T5B5C6-F1
#
_entry.id   AF-A0A8T5B5C6-F1
#
_cell.length_a   1.000
_cell.length_b   1.000
_cell.length_c   1.000
_cell.angle_alpha   90.00
_cell.angle_beta   90.00
_cell.angle_gamma   90.00
#
_symmetry.space_group_name_H-M   'P 1'
#
loop_
_entity.id
_entity.type
_entity.pdbx_description
1 polymer ?
#
loop_
_entity_poly.entity_id
_entity_poly.type
_entity_poly.pdbx_seq_one_letter_code
_entity_poly.pdbx_strand_id
1 'polypeptide(L)'
;MLGKHTPKRETETAREAKPLTSFVLIKMENDIEENIKKIRRIEGVKETYPLTGEYNAIAKVEVEPEEYIENVVKKISAIESVKGTLTLNVQAPLEVLYRDLETRIKKMIGETGAVNPKYGGYEICVLNEVMFPWAAVFKVLLESYLEVWLSKKDGSIVITCKPPSV
;
A
#
# COMPACT_ATOMS: atom_id res chain seq x y z
N MET A 1 -17.91 -47.82 20.29
CA MET A 1 -18.13 -46.71 19.34
C MET A 1 -17.28 -45.52 19.79
N LEU A 2 -16.10 -45.34 19.21
CA LEU A 2 -15.23 -44.17 19.49
C LEU A 2 -15.47 -43.12 18.40
N GLY A 3 -16.08 -41.99 18.77
CA GLY A 3 -16.16 -40.81 17.92
C GLY A 3 -14.79 -40.13 17.84
N LYS A 4 -14.13 -40.24 16.68
CA LYS A 4 -12.92 -39.45 16.41
C LYS A 4 -13.35 -38.01 16.13
N HIS A 5 -13.05 -37.12 17.07
CA HIS A 5 -13.15 -35.68 16.82
C HIS A 5 -11.91 -35.27 16.03
N THR A 6 -12.04 -35.14 14.72
CA THR A 6 -11.05 -34.50 13.87
C THR A 6 -11.18 -32.98 14.06
N PRO A 7 -10.11 -32.24 14.39
CA PRO A 7 -10.15 -30.79 14.30
C PRO A 7 -10.19 -30.42 12.82
N LYS A 8 -11.21 -29.65 12.43
CA LYS A 8 -11.27 -29.01 11.12
C LYS A 8 -10.05 -28.08 11.02
N ARG A 9 -9.10 -28.43 10.14
CA ARG A 9 -8.15 -27.45 9.59
C ARG A 9 -9.00 -26.40 8.90
N GLU A 10 -9.16 -25.26 9.57
CA GLU A 10 -9.59 -24.02 8.93
C GLU A 10 -8.64 -23.79 7.76
N THR A 11 -9.21 -23.84 6.56
CA THR A 11 -8.51 -23.56 5.32
C THR A 11 -8.03 -22.12 5.38
N GLU A 12 -6.74 -21.97 5.65
CA GLU A 12 -5.95 -20.78 5.41
C GLU A 12 -6.21 -20.36 3.96
N THR A 13 -7.07 -19.36 3.78
CA THR A 13 -7.38 -18.76 2.48
C THR A 13 -6.07 -18.35 1.84
N ALA A 14 -5.73 -18.99 0.71
CA ALA A 14 -4.62 -18.59 -0.14
C ALA A 14 -4.76 -17.10 -0.43
N ARG A 15 -3.80 -16.30 0.06
CA ARG A 15 -3.70 -14.89 -0.27
C ARG A 15 -3.46 -14.85 -1.79
N GLU A 16 -4.44 -14.40 -2.57
CA GLU A 16 -4.18 -14.04 -3.97
C GLU A 16 -3.02 -13.05 -3.96
N ALA A 17 -1.87 -13.46 -4.49
CA ALA A 17 -0.74 -12.58 -4.64
C ALA A 17 -1.17 -11.44 -5.56
N LYS A 18 -1.16 -10.21 -5.03
CA LYS A 18 -1.52 -9.05 -5.82
C LYS A 18 -0.38 -8.79 -6.81
N PRO A 19 -0.64 -8.70 -8.12
CA PRO A 19 0.40 -8.46 -9.11
C PRO A 19 1.11 -7.13 -8.82
N LEU A 20 2.41 -7.08 -9.10
CA LEU A 20 3.19 -5.85 -8.97
C LEU A 20 2.60 -4.80 -9.91
N THR A 21 2.26 -3.64 -9.36
CA THR A 21 1.81 -2.48 -10.13
C THR A 21 2.95 -1.48 -10.29
N SER A 22 3.19 -1.02 -11.52
CA SER A 22 4.15 0.04 -11.82
C SER A 22 3.58 1.03 -12.82
N PHE A 23 3.98 2.29 -12.71
CA PHE A 23 3.71 3.31 -13.73
C PHE A 23 4.97 3.58 -14.53
N VAL A 24 4.90 3.44 -15.85
CA VAL A 24 6.00 3.76 -16.75
C VAL A 24 5.68 5.08 -17.43
N LEU A 25 6.43 6.12 -17.09
CA LEU A 25 6.43 7.39 -17.82
C LEU A 25 7.26 7.22 -19.08
N ILE A 26 6.76 7.73 -20.20
CA ILE A 26 7.31 7.49 -21.52
C ILE A 26 7.49 8.83 -22.22
N LYS A 27 8.70 9.08 -22.72
CA LYS A 27 9.05 10.21 -23.55
C LYS A 27 9.12 9.73 -24.98
N MET A 28 8.23 10.22 -25.84
CA MET A 28 8.13 9.84 -27.24
C MET A 28 8.27 11.05 -28.15
N GLU A 29 8.68 10.83 -29.39
CA GLU A 29 8.64 11.82 -30.47
C GLU A 29 7.69 11.34 -31.57
N ASN A 30 6.88 12.25 -32.11
CA ASN A 30 5.92 12.00 -33.19
C ASN A 30 4.83 10.95 -32.83
N ASP A 31 3.68 11.04 -33.53
CA ASP A 31 2.62 10.02 -33.56
C ASP A 31 2.22 9.40 -32.21
N ILE A 32 2.08 10.25 -31.18
CA ILE A 32 1.82 9.84 -29.79
C ILE A 32 0.58 8.93 -29.70
N GLU A 33 -0.51 9.28 -30.39
CA GLU A 33 -1.75 8.50 -30.36
C GLU A 33 -1.59 7.09 -30.92
N GLU A 34 -0.84 6.94 -32.02
CA GLU A 34 -0.60 5.63 -32.62
C GLU A 34 0.32 4.78 -31.73
N ASN A 35 1.37 5.40 -31.18
CA ASN A 35 2.31 4.73 -30.29
C ASN A 35 1.65 4.30 -28.98
N ILE A 36 0.74 5.10 -28.42
CA ILE A 36 -0.06 4.71 -27.26
C ILE A 36 -0.91 3.46 -27.56
N LYS A 37 -1.50 3.37 -28.77
CA LYS A 37 -2.25 2.16 -29.19
C LYS A 37 -1.34 0.94 -29.31
N LYS A 38 -0.09 1.11 -29.75
CA LYS A 38 0.94 0.04 -29.80
C LYS A 38 1.32 -0.41 -28.39
N ILE A 39 1.62 0.54 -27.50
CA ILE A 39 2.01 0.27 -26.11
C ILE A 39 0.89 -0.46 -25.36
N ARG A 40 -0.37 -0.05 -25.56
CA ARG A 40 -1.53 -0.69 -24.92
C ARG A 40 -1.70 -2.17 -25.29
N ARG A 41 -1.13 -2.62 -26.41
CA ARG A 41 -1.17 -4.03 -26.84
C ARG A 41 -0.05 -4.88 -26.24
N ILE A 42 0.92 -4.28 -25.55
CA ILE A 42 2.00 -5.00 -24.88
C ILE A 42 1.42 -5.73 -23.66
N GLU A 43 1.64 -7.04 -23.60
CA GLU A 43 1.25 -7.86 -22.44
C GLU A 43 1.82 -7.29 -21.13
N GLY A 44 0.98 -7.20 -20.10
CA GLY A 44 1.29 -6.56 -18.82
C GLY A 44 0.87 -5.09 -18.74
N VAL A 45 0.66 -4.39 -19.86
CA VAL A 45 0.12 -3.02 -19.88
C VAL A 45 -1.41 -3.06 -19.70
N LYS A 46 -1.92 -2.40 -18.66
CA LYS A 46 -3.36 -2.33 -18.36
C LYS A 46 -4.01 -1.08 -18.94
N GLU A 47 -3.34 0.05 -18.77
CA GLU A 47 -3.86 1.36 -19.15
C GLU A 47 -2.73 2.20 -19.73
N THR A 48 -3.07 3.07 -20.68
CA THR A 48 -2.15 4.06 -21.24
C THR A 48 -2.87 5.38 -21.45
N TYR A 49 -2.16 6.48 -21.19
CA TYR A 49 -2.71 7.82 -21.34
C TYR A 49 -1.67 8.78 -21.93
N PRO A 50 -2.07 9.67 -22.86
CA PRO A 50 -1.22 10.78 -23.28
C PRO A 50 -1.10 11.78 -22.13
N LEU A 51 0.07 12.42 -22.03
CA LEU A 51 0.36 13.44 -21.03
C LEU A 51 0.86 14.72 -21.70
N THR A 52 0.72 15.85 -21.00
CA THR A 52 1.42 17.09 -21.30
C THR A 52 2.57 17.24 -20.32
N GLY A 53 3.81 17.33 -20.82
CA GLY A 53 5.01 17.43 -19.98
C GLY A 53 6.27 16.90 -20.67
N GLU A 54 7.36 16.76 -19.91
CA GLU A 54 8.61 16.18 -20.41
C GLU A 54 8.45 14.72 -20.86
N TYR A 55 7.67 13.96 -20.07
CA TYR A 55 7.13 12.67 -20.46
C TYR A 55 5.72 12.91 -20.99
N ASN A 56 5.45 12.43 -22.20
CA ASN A 56 4.21 12.72 -22.93
C ASN A 56 3.27 11.51 -23.04
N ALA A 57 3.60 10.42 -22.35
CA ALA A 57 2.65 9.34 -22.06
C ALA A 57 2.97 8.64 -20.74
N ILE A 58 1.98 7.95 -20.20
CA ILE A 58 2.10 7.06 -19.04
C ILE A 58 1.43 5.73 -19.34
N ALA A 59 2.01 4.64 -18.84
CA ALA A 59 1.44 3.31 -18.88
C ALA A 59 1.34 2.74 -17.46
N LYS A 60 0.16 2.23 -17.09
CA LYS A 60 -0.01 1.38 -15.90
C LYS A 60 0.30 -0.06 -16.29
N VAL A 61 1.25 -0.67 -15.60
CA VAL A 61 1.72 -2.04 -15.82
C VAL A 61 1.37 -2.87 -14.59
N GLU A 62 0.80 -4.05 -14.80
CA GLU A 62 0.56 -5.05 -13.76
C GLU A 62 1.12 -6.39 -14.22
N VAL A 63 2.07 -6.93 -13.45
CA VAL A 63 2.79 -8.16 -13.80
C VAL A 63 2.97 -9.08 -12.59
N GLU A 64 3.08 -10.37 -12.87
CA GLU A 64 3.45 -11.40 -11.90
C GLU A 64 4.24 -12.50 -12.63
N PRO A 65 5.46 -12.86 -12.19
CA PRO A 65 6.24 -12.28 -11.09
C PRO A 65 6.77 -10.86 -11.39
N GLU A 66 7.24 -10.16 -10.34
CA GLU A 66 7.82 -8.79 -10.41
C GLU A 66 8.90 -8.65 -11.49
N GLU A 67 9.71 -9.69 -11.69
CA GLU A 67 10.79 -9.73 -12.70
C GLU A 67 10.31 -9.43 -14.13
N TYR A 68 9.01 -9.62 -14.43
CA TYR A 68 8.47 -9.35 -15.75
C TYR A 68 8.32 -7.87 -16.08
N ILE A 69 8.47 -6.96 -15.10
CA ILE A 69 8.41 -5.52 -15.36
C ILE A 69 9.50 -5.09 -16.35
N GLU A 70 10.71 -5.65 -16.23
CA GLU A 70 11.82 -5.34 -17.14
C GLU A 70 11.48 -5.72 -18.59
N ASN A 71 10.80 -6.84 -18.78
CA ASN A 71 10.41 -7.32 -20.11
C ASN A 71 9.38 -6.38 -20.75
N VAL A 72 8.42 -5.89 -19.98
CA VAL A 72 7.44 -4.90 -20.44
C VAL A 72 8.14 -3.58 -20.81
N VAL A 73 9.02 -3.07 -19.92
CA VAL A 73 9.74 -1.81 -20.15
C VAL A 73 10.69 -1.91 -21.36
N LYS A 74 11.34 -3.05 -21.58
CA LYS A 74 12.17 -3.32 -22.77
C LYS A 74 11.33 -3.28 -24.05
N LYS A 75 10.15 -3.90 -24.05
CA LYS A 75 9.21 -3.86 -25.21
C LYS A 75 8.72 -2.44 -25.50
N ILE A 76 8.42 -1.65 -24.47
CA ILE A 76 8.05 -0.23 -24.62
C ILE A 76 9.23 0.55 -25.22
N SER A 77 10.43 0.41 -24.65
CA SER A 77 11.62 1.16 -25.08
C SER A 77 12.12 0.76 -26.48
N ALA A 78 11.72 -0.41 -26.99
CA ALA A 78 12.04 -0.86 -28.35
C ALA A 78 11.20 -0.19 -29.45
N ILE A 79 10.15 0.56 -29.09
CA ILE A 79 9.38 1.36 -30.04
C ILE A 79 10.25 2.55 -30.48
N GLU A 80 10.49 2.69 -31.78
CA GLU A 80 11.41 3.68 -32.37
C GLU A 80 11.19 5.14 -31.92
N SER A 81 9.93 5.51 -31.69
CA SER A 81 9.56 6.85 -31.22
C SER A 81 9.91 7.11 -29.77
N VAL A 82 10.14 6.08 -28.95
CA VAL A 82 10.44 6.21 -27.52
C VAL A 82 11.89 6.65 -27.34
N LYS A 83 12.08 7.79 -26.69
CA LYS A 83 13.39 8.39 -26.38
C LYS A 83 13.83 8.19 -24.94
N GLY A 84 12.91 7.81 -24.07
CA GLY A 84 13.23 7.50 -22.68
C GLY A 84 12.03 6.96 -21.93
N THR A 85 12.32 6.20 -20.88
CA THR A 85 11.32 5.70 -19.94
C THR A 85 11.78 5.97 -18.51
N LEU A 86 10.82 6.20 -17.60
CA LEU A 86 11.04 6.25 -16.16
C LEU A 86 10.00 5.36 -15.50
N THR A 87 10.45 4.37 -14.74
CA THR A 87 9.59 3.40 -14.08
C THR A 87 9.39 3.78 -12.61
N LEU A 88 8.13 3.90 -12.20
CA LEU A 88 7.70 4.18 -10.84
C LEU A 88 6.99 2.94 -10.29
N ASN A 89 7.69 2.13 -9.49
CA ASN A 89 7.08 0.97 -8.85
C ASN A 89 6.16 1.42 -7.71
N VAL A 90 4.92 0.92 -7.70
CA VAL A 90 3.99 1.20 -6.63
C VAL A 90 4.43 0.44 -5.40
N GLN A 91 4.99 1.15 -4.42
CA GLN A 91 5.16 0.60 -3.08
C GLN A 91 3.78 0.41 -2.43
N ALA A 92 3.68 -0.54 -1.49
CA ALA A 92 2.42 -0.98 -0.90
C ALA A 92 1.44 0.18 -0.66
N PRO A 93 0.16 0.07 -1.08
CA PRO A 93 -0.81 1.14 -0.93
C PRO A 93 -0.80 1.64 0.53
N LEU A 94 -0.91 2.95 0.75
CA LEU A 94 -0.85 3.55 2.10
C LEU A 94 -1.79 2.82 3.09
N GLU A 95 -2.93 2.32 2.61
CA GLU A 95 -3.88 1.48 3.36
C GLU A 95 -3.27 0.20 3.98
N VAL A 96 -2.23 -0.37 3.36
CA VAL A 96 -1.47 -1.53 3.86
C VAL A 96 -0.47 -1.11 4.94
N LEU A 97 0.15 0.07 4.81
CA LEU A 97 1.00 0.64 5.87
C LEU A 97 0.17 0.97 7.12
N TYR A 98 -1.06 1.46 6.94
CA TYR A 98 -2.01 1.68 8.03
C TYR A 98 -2.53 0.36 8.63
N ARG A 99 -2.85 -0.65 7.80
CA ARG A 99 -3.27 -1.97 8.29
C ARG A 99 -2.16 -2.67 9.08
N ASP A 100 -0.90 -2.54 8.67
CA ASP A 100 0.23 -3.04 9.47
C ASP A 100 0.34 -2.28 10.79
N LEU A 101 0.22 -0.95 10.77
CA LEU A 101 0.25 -0.13 11.98
C LEU A 101 -0.84 -0.52 12.99
N GLU A 102 -2.09 -0.67 12.55
CA GLU A 102 -3.20 -1.10 13.40
C GLU A 102 -2.92 -2.48 14.02
N THR A 103 -2.48 -3.44 13.20
CA THR A 103 -2.18 -4.81 13.66
C THR A 103 -1.01 -4.81 14.64
N ARG A 104 0.04 -4.04 14.34
CA ARG A 104 1.24 -3.90 15.17
C ARG A 104 0.90 -3.24 16.51
N ILE A 105 0.09 -2.19 16.52
CA ILE A 105 -0.38 -1.54 17.74
C ILE A 105 -1.28 -2.48 18.53
N LYS A 106 -2.28 -3.13 17.91
CA LYS A 106 -3.16 -4.11 18.59
C LYS A 106 -2.36 -5.24 19.25
N LYS A 107 -1.38 -5.81 18.53
CA LYS A 107 -0.50 -6.85 19.07
C LYS A 107 0.35 -6.33 20.23
N MET A 108 0.83 -5.10 20.14
CA MET A 108 1.66 -4.48 21.17
C MET A 108 0.86 -4.20 22.45
N ILE A 109 -0.34 -3.62 22.34
CA ILE A 109 -1.14 -3.21 23.49
C ILE A 109 -1.89 -4.39 24.13
N GLY A 110 -2.21 -5.44 23.37
CA GLY A 110 -2.98 -6.57 23.87
C GLY A 110 -4.28 -6.12 24.54
N GLU A 111 -4.55 -6.63 25.74
CA GLU A 111 -5.76 -6.30 26.53
C GLU A 111 -5.64 -4.96 27.30
N THR A 112 -4.47 -4.31 27.29
CA THR A 112 -4.24 -3.07 28.03
C THR A 112 -4.83 -1.83 27.34
N GLY A 113 -5.28 -1.98 26.09
CA GLY A 113 -5.92 -0.92 25.32
C GLY A 113 -6.78 -1.45 24.19
N ALA A 114 -7.45 -0.53 23.49
CA ALA A 114 -8.23 -0.83 22.29
C ALA A 114 -7.89 0.15 21.18
N VAL A 115 -7.80 -0.33 19.93
CA VAL A 115 -7.58 0.51 18.75
C VAL A 115 -8.86 0.58 17.93
N ASN A 116 -9.33 1.81 17.68
CA ASN A 116 -10.53 2.10 16.89
C ASN A 116 -10.16 2.99 15.69
N PRO A 117 -10.66 2.73 14.48
CA PRO A 117 -10.43 3.61 13.33
C PRO A 117 -11.16 4.96 13.50
N LYS A 118 -10.51 6.06 13.11
CA LYS A 118 -11.06 7.42 13.26
C LYS A 118 -10.48 8.41 12.24
N TYR A 119 -11.33 9.03 11.42
CA TYR A 119 -10.99 10.10 10.46
C TYR A 119 -9.71 9.84 9.62
N GLY A 120 -9.54 8.64 9.07
CA GLY A 120 -8.34 8.29 8.30
C GLY A 120 -7.10 7.94 9.12
N GLY A 121 -7.23 7.86 10.44
CA GLY A 121 -6.21 7.35 11.37
C GLY A 121 -6.84 6.48 12.46
N TYR A 122 -6.28 6.53 13.67
CA TYR A 122 -6.66 5.67 14.79
C TYR A 122 -6.87 6.44 16.10
N GLU A 123 -7.74 5.90 16.92
CA GLU A 123 -7.92 6.24 18.32
C GLU A 123 -7.54 5.03 19.17
N ILE A 124 -6.54 5.18 20.04
CA ILE A 124 -6.06 4.17 20.96
C ILE A 124 -6.56 4.54 22.36
N CYS A 125 -7.49 3.76 22.88
CA CYS A 125 -8.01 3.90 24.24
C CYS A 125 -7.12 3.12 25.21
N VAL A 126 -6.63 3.78 26.25
CA VAL A 126 -5.83 3.15 27.30
C VAL A 126 -6.79 2.61 28.36
N LEU A 127 -6.89 1.27 28.44
CA LEU A 127 -7.81 0.59 29.37
C LEU A 127 -7.12 0.25 30.70
N ASN A 128 -5.82 0.00 30.67
CA ASN A 128 -5.00 -0.23 31.87
C ASN A 128 -3.73 0.62 31.81
N GLU A 129 -3.76 1.81 32.43
CA GLU A 129 -2.68 2.80 32.36
C GLU A 129 -1.35 2.28 32.92
N VAL A 130 -1.38 1.36 33.89
CA VAL A 130 -0.18 0.83 34.54
C VAL A 130 0.53 -0.18 33.65
N MET A 131 -0.22 -1.03 32.97
CA MET A 131 0.33 -2.11 32.13
C MET A 131 0.46 -1.72 30.66
N PHE A 132 -0.09 -0.56 30.26
CA PHE A 132 -0.04 -0.09 28.89
C PHE A 132 1.42 0.11 28.43
N PRO A 133 1.82 -0.39 27.26
CA PRO A 133 3.20 -0.35 26.79
C PRO A 133 3.57 1.02 26.19
N TRP A 134 3.50 2.07 27.02
CA TRP A 134 3.67 3.48 26.64
C TRP A 134 4.85 3.74 25.71
N ALA A 135 6.05 3.33 26.12
CA ALA A 135 7.28 3.61 25.37
C ALA A 135 7.26 2.95 23.98
N ALA A 136 6.79 1.71 23.90
CA ALA A 136 6.73 0.97 22.65
C ALA A 136 5.69 1.59 21.70
N VAL A 137 4.52 1.98 22.23
CA VAL A 137 3.45 2.62 21.45
C VAL A 137 3.90 3.96 20.91
N PHE A 138 4.47 4.82 21.75
CA PHE A 138 4.95 6.13 21.29
C PHE A 138 6.08 6.03 20.27
N LYS A 139 7.01 5.08 20.46
CA LYS A 139 8.08 4.84 19.48
C LYS A 139 7.49 4.53 18.09
N VAL A 140 6.53 3.61 18.03
CA VAL A 140 5.87 3.26 16.76
C VAL A 140 5.13 4.45 16.16
N LEU A 141 4.37 5.20 16.96
CA LEU A 141 3.59 6.33 16.46
C LEU A 141 4.48 7.47 15.94
N LEU A 142 5.56 7.80 16.64
CA LEU A 142 6.50 8.85 16.23
C LEU A 142 7.31 8.47 14.99
N GLU A 143 7.57 7.18 14.78
CA GLU A 143 8.23 6.66 13.57
C GLU A 143 7.29 6.66 12.34
N SER A 144 5.98 6.86 12.51
CA SER A 144 4.97 6.63 11.46
C SER A 144 4.55 7.86 10.64
N TYR A 145 5.24 9.01 10.75
CA TYR A 145 4.86 10.28 10.08
C TYR A 145 3.38 10.68 10.31
N LEU A 146 2.86 10.41 11.51
CA LEU A 146 1.50 10.79 11.92
C LEU A 146 1.55 11.96 12.88
N GLU A 147 0.53 12.80 12.81
CA GLU A 147 0.24 13.73 13.89
C GLU A 147 -0.37 12.93 15.05
N VAL A 148 0.08 13.20 16.29
CA VAL A 148 -0.31 12.46 17.49
C VAL A 148 -0.81 13.43 18.56
N TRP A 149 -1.98 13.16 19.13
CA TRP A 149 -2.55 13.92 20.24
C TRP A 149 -2.93 13.01 21.39
N LEU A 150 -2.69 13.52 22.60
CA LEU A 150 -3.17 12.93 23.84
C LEU A 150 -4.40 13.71 24.29
N SER A 151 -5.43 12.98 24.69
CA SER A 151 -6.67 13.54 25.21
C SER A 151 -7.22 12.67 26.33
N LYS A 152 -8.20 13.19 27.07
CA LYS A 152 -8.96 12.43 28.07
C LYS A 152 -10.41 12.34 27.61
N LYS A 153 -10.98 11.13 27.61
CA LYS A 153 -12.39 10.88 27.30
C LYS A 153 -12.95 9.90 28.32
N ASP A 154 -14.08 10.26 28.92
CA ASP A 154 -14.78 9.41 29.91
C ASP A 154 -13.88 8.89 31.05
N GLY A 155 -12.91 9.71 31.45
CA GLY A 155 -11.95 9.35 32.50
C GLY A 155 -10.69 8.63 32.01
N SER A 156 -10.69 8.08 30.79
CA SER A 156 -9.57 7.32 30.22
C SER A 156 -8.66 8.18 29.33
N ILE A 157 -7.37 7.84 29.29
CA ILE A 157 -6.41 8.43 28.35
C ILE A 157 -6.67 7.87 26.95
N VAL A 158 -6.68 8.76 25.97
CA VAL A 158 -6.92 8.45 24.56
C VAL A 158 -5.85 9.09 23.69
N ILE A 159 -5.16 8.26 22.92
CA ILE A 159 -4.16 8.68 21.93
C ILE A 159 -4.82 8.68 20.56
N THR A 160 -4.94 9.85 19.93
CA THR A 160 -5.38 9.94 18.53
C THR A 160 -4.16 10.09 17.63
N CYS A 161 -4.11 9.35 16.54
CA CYS A 161 -3.11 9.56 15.48
C CYS A 161 -3.80 9.63 14.12
N LYS A 162 -3.43 10.60 13.29
CA LYS A 162 -3.94 10.73 11.91
C LYS A 162 -2.86 11.29 10.98
N PRO A 163 -2.99 11.10 9.65
CA PRO A 163 -2.12 11.76 8.69
C PRO A 163 -2.18 13.28 8.84
N PRO A 164 -1.08 14.01 8.57
CA PRO A 164 -1.09 15.47 8.54
C PRO A 164 -2.17 15.98 7.62
N SER A 165 -2.92 16.99 8.08
CA SER A 165 -3.92 17.66 7.25
C SER A 165 -3.17 18.58 6.29
N VAL A 166 -3.16 18.24 4.99
CA VAL A 166 -2.58 19.07 3.92
C VAL A 166 -3.48 20.27 3.65
#